data_AF-A0A6N9C3D3-F1
#
_entry.id   AF-A0A6N9C3D3-F1
#
_cell.length_a   1.000
_cell.length_b   1.000
_cell.length_c   1.000
_cell.angle_alpha   90.00
_cell.angle_beta   90.00
_cell.angle_gamma   90.00
#
_symmetry.space_group_name_H-M   'P 1'
#
loop_
_entity.id
_entity.type
_entity.pdbx_description
1 polymer ?
#
loop_
_entity_poly.entity_id
_entity_poly.type
_entity_poly.pdbx_seq_one_letter_code
_entity_poly.pdbx_strand_id
1 'polypeptide(L)'
;MPNNRLKLCMLSGSFEYDSEASLAVFHEYIEKNHAVQATPIIYQSEDDDQSLAPLQDTDVLLVFTRRLNTTGNELDRFKAYCTAGRPIVGVRTASHAYQNWLEFDREVLGGDYQGHYGAGPIAHAEVNPDAKDHPILQGISNFDSYGSLYKNPSITTDTTSLLTGKAEEHAEPVAWTRIHRGGRVFYTSLGHQRDFEVEMFLRLLANAVLWAGGKLDRI
;
A
#
# COMPACT_ATOMS: atom_id res chain seq x y z
N MET A 1 -13.89 -26.73 10.60
CA MET A 1 -14.08 -25.86 9.41
C MET A 1 -12.68 -25.42 8.96
N PRO A 2 -12.31 -25.55 7.68
CA PRO A 2 -11.06 -24.94 7.22
C PRO A 2 -11.13 -23.42 7.46
N ASN A 3 -10.04 -22.84 7.96
CA ASN A 3 -9.94 -21.43 8.34
C ASN A 3 -10.10 -20.55 7.08
N ASN A 4 -11.30 -20.00 6.83
CA ASN A 4 -11.64 -19.19 5.65
C ASN A 4 -11.11 -17.73 5.74
N ARG A 5 -10.07 -17.50 6.55
CA ARG A 5 -9.46 -16.17 6.71
C ARG A 5 -8.49 -15.91 5.57
N LEU A 6 -8.56 -14.70 4.99
CA LEU A 6 -7.58 -14.22 4.01
C LEU A 6 -6.23 -14.03 4.70
N LYS A 7 -5.16 -14.63 4.18
CA LYS A 7 -3.81 -14.53 4.74
C LYS A 7 -3.11 -13.27 4.22
N LEU A 8 -2.89 -12.30 5.10
CA LEU A 8 -2.21 -11.05 4.81
C LEU A 8 -0.79 -11.10 5.39
N CYS A 9 0.23 -10.89 4.57
CA CYS A 9 1.59 -10.62 5.05
C CYS A 9 1.86 -9.12 4.97
N MET A 10 2.34 -8.52 6.06
CA MET A 10 2.63 -7.09 6.13
C MET A 10 4.13 -6.87 6.33
N LEU A 11 4.80 -6.27 5.34
CA LEU A 11 6.20 -5.90 5.47
C LEU A 11 6.30 -4.52 6.11
N SER A 12 6.92 -4.47 7.29
CA SER A 12 7.27 -3.24 8.01
C SER A 12 8.76 -2.99 7.91
N GLY A 13 9.17 -1.86 7.33
CA GLY A 13 10.58 -1.51 7.20
C GLY A 13 10.80 -0.06 6.79
N SER A 14 9.89 0.83 7.19
CA SER A 14 9.98 2.26 6.94
C SER A 14 10.22 3.00 8.26
N PHE A 15 11.48 3.05 8.69
CA PHE A 15 11.90 3.64 9.97
C PHE A 15 11.56 5.12 10.11
N GLU A 16 11.63 5.89 9.02
CA GLU A 16 11.24 7.31 8.98
C GLU A 16 9.75 7.51 9.33
N TYR A 17 8.91 6.53 8.95
CA TYR A 17 7.46 6.60 9.11
C TYR A 17 6.92 5.65 10.18
N ASP A 18 7.79 5.11 11.03
CA ASP A 18 7.43 4.15 12.09
C ASP A 18 6.37 3.14 11.62
N SER A 19 6.70 2.42 10.54
CA SER A 19 5.75 1.49 9.92
C SER A 19 5.32 0.38 10.85
N GLU A 20 6.12 0.04 11.88
CA GLU A 20 5.77 -1.01 12.83
C GLU A 20 4.60 -0.57 13.72
N ALA A 21 4.68 0.61 14.34
CA ALA A 21 3.58 1.13 15.14
C ALA A 21 2.32 1.35 14.28
N SER A 22 2.50 1.89 13.08
CA SER A 22 1.40 2.13 12.13
C SER A 22 0.70 0.83 11.72
N LEU A 23 1.48 -0.21 11.39
CA LEU A 23 0.93 -1.50 11.01
C LEU A 23 0.36 -2.29 12.19
N ALA A 24 0.82 -2.05 13.43
CA ALA A 24 0.18 -2.62 14.61
C ALA A 24 -1.27 -2.12 14.76
N VAL A 25 -1.50 -0.80 14.58
CA VAL A 25 -2.85 -0.23 14.56
C VAL A 25 -3.70 -0.84 13.45
N PHE A 26 -3.14 -0.96 12.24
CA PHE A 26 -3.87 -1.56 11.12
C PHE A 26 -4.15 -3.06 11.32
N HIS A 27 -3.22 -3.81 11.91
CA HIS A 27 -3.39 -5.22 12.27
C HIS A 27 -4.63 -5.39 13.14
N GLU A 28 -4.68 -4.67 14.26
CA GLU A 28 -5.82 -4.73 15.19
C GLU A 28 -7.13 -4.35 14.47
N TYR A 29 -7.10 -3.29 13.66
CA TYR A 29 -8.27 -2.85 12.90
C TYR A 29 -8.76 -3.93 11.94
N ILE A 30 -7.90 -4.49 11.09
CA ILE A 30 -8.33 -5.40 10.03
C ILE A 30 -8.80 -6.74 10.58
N GLU A 31 -8.13 -7.30 11.60
CA GLU A 31 -8.55 -8.57 12.21
C GLU A 31 -9.82 -8.45 13.06
N LYS A 32 -10.04 -7.29 13.68
CA LYS A 32 -11.28 -7.03 14.44
C LYS A 32 -12.50 -6.93 13.52
N ASN A 33 -12.34 -6.35 12.34
CA ASN A 33 -13.47 -6.03 11.45
C ASN A 33 -13.67 -7.04 10.32
N HIS A 34 -12.67 -7.85 9.99
CA HIS A 34 -12.72 -8.75 8.83
C HIS A 34 -12.11 -10.13 9.11
N ALA A 35 -12.54 -11.13 8.32
CA ALA A 35 -11.96 -12.47 8.34
C ALA A 35 -10.60 -12.49 7.62
N VAL A 36 -9.62 -11.79 8.20
CA VAL A 36 -8.22 -11.69 7.74
C VAL A 36 -7.33 -12.23 8.84
N GLN A 37 -6.29 -12.98 8.50
CA GLN A 37 -5.20 -13.35 9.40
C GLN A 37 -3.96 -12.61 8.94
N ALA A 38 -3.53 -11.61 9.70
CA ALA A 38 -2.39 -10.77 9.38
C ALA A 38 -1.12 -11.32 10.06
N THR A 39 -0.01 -11.35 9.32
CA THR A 39 1.31 -11.77 9.82
C THR A 39 2.35 -10.73 9.44
N PRO A 40 2.90 -9.99 10.41
CA PRO A 40 3.92 -9.00 10.14
C PRO A 40 5.29 -9.65 9.91
N ILE A 41 6.09 -9.06 9.02
CA ILE A 41 7.53 -9.24 8.93
C ILE A 41 8.15 -7.87 9.19
N ILE A 42 8.97 -7.78 10.24
CA ILE A 42 9.45 -6.50 10.77
C ILE A 42 10.97 -6.43 10.58
N TYR A 43 11.41 -5.56 9.70
CA TYR A 43 12.81 -5.22 9.52
C TYR A 43 13.29 -4.34 10.67
N GLN A 44 14.48 -4.64 11.19
CA GLN A 44 15.10 -3.91 12.31
C GLN A 44 16.07 -2.81 11.85
N SER A 45 16.52 -2.86 10.60
CA SER A 45 17.35 -1.84 9.96
C SER A 45 17.22 -1.91 8.43
N GLU A 46 17.79 -0.94 7.70
CA GLU A 46 17.83 -0.97 6.23
C GLU A 46 18.61 -2.17 5.67
N ASP A 47 19.55 -2.72 6.46
CA ASP A 47 20.40 -3.86 6.10
C ASP A 47 19.92 -5.21 6.68
N ASP A 48 18.77 -5.22 7.36
CA ASP A 48 18.25 -6.43 7.99
C ASP A 48 17.81 -7.49 6.95
N ASP A 49 18.21 -8.74 7.17
CA ASP A 49 18.02 -9.87 6.26
C ASP A 49 16.82 -10.72 6.69
N GLN A 50 15.64 -10.10 6.70
CA GLN A 50 14.39 -10.79 7.04
C GLN A 50 14.04 -11.83 5.98
N SER A 51 13.63 -13.03 6.44
CA SER A 51 13.13 -14.04 5.53
C SER A 51 11.72 -13.73 5.05
N LEU A 52 11.56 -13.66 3.74
CA LEU A 52 10.32 -13.57 2.98
C LEU A 52 9.77 -14.94 2.57
N ALA A 53 10.23 -16.03 3.19
CA ALA A 53 9.64 -17.36 3.02
C ALA A 53 8.11 -17.40 3.26
N PRO A 54 7.52 -16.66 4.24
CA PRO A 54 6.07 -16.63 4.44
C PRO A 54 5.25 -16.18 3.22
N LEU A 55 5.87 -15.48 2.26
CA LEU A 55 5.20 -15.07 1.03
C LEU A 55 4.70 -16.27 0.20
N GLN A 56 5.24 -17.47 0.40
CA GLN A 56 4.76 -18.68 -0.29
C GLN A 56 3.30 -19.02 0.04
N ASP A 57 2.84 -18.74 1.26
CA ASP A 57 1.49 -19.08 1.76
C ASP A 57 0.62 -17.84 2.02
N THR A 58 0.98 -16.70 1.43
CA THR A 58 0.28 -15.42 1.61
C THR A 58 -0.73 -15.17 0.49
N ASP A 59 -1.96 -14.75 0.80
CA ASP A 59 -2.95 -14.36 -0.22
C ASP A 59 -2.71 -12.93 -0.73
N VAL A 60 -2.39 -12.00 0.18
CA VAL A 60 -2.13 -10.58 -0.13
C VAL A 60 -0.87 -10.09 0.57
N LEU A 61 0.00 -9.40 -0.16
CA LEU A 61 1.17 -8.73 0.39
C LEU A 61 0.90 -7.24 0.59
N LEU A 62 1.04 -6.75 1.83
CA LEU A 62 1.10 -5.32 2.11
C LEU A 62 2.57 -4.89 2.28
N VAL A 63 2.99 -3.89 1.52
CA VAL A 63 4.35 -3.35 1.54
C VAL A 63 4.32 -1.96 2.17
N PHE A 64 4.98 -1.81 3.32
CA PHE A 64 5.26 -0.51 3.94
C PHE A 64 6.72 -0.47 4.40
N THR A 65 7.61 -0.55 3.41
CA THR A 65 9.07 -0.52 3.59
C THR A 65 9.66 0.67 2.85
N ARG A 66 10.87 1.08 3.26
CA ARG A 66 11.56 2.22 2.65
C ARG A 66 13.04 1.92 2.53
N ARG A 67 13.57 2.00 1.31
CA ARG A 67 15.02 2.00 1.01
C ARG A 67 15.79 0.84 1.64
N LEU A 68 15.17 -0.33 1.75
CA LEU A 68 15.85 -1.51 2.26
C LEU A 68 16.95 -1.96 1.28
N ASN A 69 18.10 -2.34 1.82
CA ASN A 69 19.26 -2.86 1.08
C ASN A 69 19.17 -4.37 0.84
N THR A 70 17.98 -4.97 0.95
CA THR A 70 17.74 -6.40 0.72
C THR A 70 18.31 -6.83 -0.64
N THR A 71 19.06 -7.94 -0.64
CA THR A 71 19.70 -8.53 -1.83
C THR A 71 19.48 -10.05 -1.85
N GLY A 72 20.02 -10.72 -2.87
CA GLY A 72 20.05 -12.18 -2.93
C GLY A 72 18.67 -12.83 -2.88
N ASN A 73 18.59 -13.96 -2.18
CA ASN A 73 17.42 -14.83 -2.19
C ASN A 73 16.13 -14.12 -1.74
N GLU A 74 16.19 -13.22 -0.76
CA GLU A 74 15.00 -12.58 -0.23
C GLU A 74 14.47 -11.51 -1.19
N LEU A 75 15.36 -10.74 -1.84
CA LEU A 75 14.94 -9.86 -2.94
C LEU A 75 14.35 -10.65 -4.10
N ASP A 76 14.94 -11.81 -4.44
CA ASP A 76 14.43 -12.66 -5.52
C ASP A 76 13.06 -13.26 -5.18
N ARG A 77 12.80 -13.62 -3.91
CA ARG A 77 11.46 -14.02 -3.45
C ARG A 77 10.44 -12.90 -3.61
N PHE A 78 10.79 -11.67 -3.24
CA PHE A 78 9.92 -10.52 -3.42
C PHE A 78 9.62 -10.27 -4.91
N LYS A 79 10.65 -10.27 -5.76
CA LYS A 79 10.50 -10.16 -7.23
C LYS A 79 9.65 -11.29 -7.81
N ALA A 80 9.84 -12.52 -7.35
CA ALA A 80 9.05 -13.67 -7.79
C ALA A 80 7.57 -13.53 -7.40
N TYR A 81 7.27 -13.04 -6.20
CA TYR A 81 5.89 -12.74 -5.78
C TYR A 81 5.22 -11.74 -6.73
N CYS A 82 5.91 -10.64 -7.03
CA CYS A 82 5.40 -9.58 -7.91
C CYS A 82 5.23 -10.07 -9.36
N THR A 83 6.22 -10.78 -9.89
CA THR A 83 6.22 -11.25 -11.28
C THR A 83 5.23 -12.39 -11.52
N ALA A 84 4.82 -13.12 -10.48
CA ALA A 84 3.74 -14.10 -10.54
C ALA A 84 2.33 -13.46 -10.63
N GLY A 85 2.21 -12.12 -10.58
CA GLY A 85 0.92 -11.44 -10.65
C GLY A 85 0.08 -11.67 -9.40
N ARG A 86 0.71 -11.71 -8.22
CA ARG A 86 0.02 -11.92 -6.95
C ARG A 86 -0.47 -10.59 -6.36
N PRO A 87 -1.51 -10.61 -5.49
CA PRO A 87 -2.11 -9.39 -4.95
C PRO A 87 -1.17 -8.55 -4.08
N ILE A 88 -1.12 -7.23 -4.32
CA ILE A 88 -0.23 -6.30 -3.60
C ILE A 88 -1.00 -5.05 -3.15
N VAL A 89 -0.71 -4.59 -1.93
CA VAL A 89 -1.14 -3.31 -1.37
C VAL A 89 0.12 -2.54 -0.97
N GLY A 90 0.48 -1.50 -1.72
CA GLY A 90 1.61 -0.63 -1.38
C GLY A 90 1.15 0.60 -0.59
N VAL A 91 1.90 0.96 0.45
CA VAL A 91 1.61 2.11 1.31
C VAL A 91 2.81 3.04 1.36
N ARG A 92 2.56 4.34 1.19
CA ARG A 92 3.52 5.43 1.37
C ARG A 92 4.84 5.18 0.63
N THR A 93 5.87 4.78 1.36
CA THR A 93 7.24 4.57 0.90
C THR A 93 7.44 3.30 0.07
N ALA A 94 6.40 2.49 -0.14
CA ALA A 94 6.46 1.31 -1.01
C ALA A 94 6.94 1.64 -2.44
N SER A 95 6.72 2.86 -2.94
CA SER A 95 7.27 3.34 -4.23
C SER A 95 8.80 3.37 -4.28
N HIS A 96 9.47 3.21 -3.15
CA HIS A 96 10.92 3.11 -3.08
C HIS A 96 11.30 2.15 -1.95
N ALA A 97 10.60 1.00 -1.92
CA ALA A 97 10.72 -0.06 -0.93
C ALA A 97 12.15 -0.63 -0.83
N TYR A 98 12.77 -0.94 -1.96
CA TYR A 98 14.06 -1.63 -2.05
C TYR A 98 15.04 -0.86 -2.93
N GLN A 99 16.25 -0.57 -2.42
CA GLN A 99 17.30 0.11 -3.18
C GLN A 99 17.77 -0.71 -4.38
N ASN A 100 17.74 -2.03 -4.25
CA ASN A 100 18.21 -2.96 -5.28
C ASN A 100 17.12 -3.35 -6.30
N TRP A 101 15.99 -2.63 -6.31
CA TRP A 101 14.94 -2.73 -7.32
C TRP A 101 14.00 -1.51 -7.28
N LEU A 102 14.52 -0.35 -7.67
CA LEU A 102 13.73 0.89 -7.71
C LEU A 102 12.61 0.82 -8.76
N GLU A 103 12.77 -0.01 -9.79
CA GLU A 103 11.80 -0.23 -10.85
C GLU A 103 10.48 -0.82 -10.33
N PHE A 104 10.44 -1.38 -9.11
CA PHE A 104 9.23 -1.88 -8.46
C PHE A 104 8.05 -0.88 -8.55
N ASP A 105 8.31 0.42 -8.36
CA ASP A 105 7.28 1.46 -8.42
C ASP A 105 6.56 1.48 -9.77
N ARG A 106 7.32 1.64 -10.84
CA ARG A 106 6.75 1.77 -12.18
C ARG A 106 6.33 0.43 -12.76
N GLU A 107 7.13 -0.62 -12.54
CA GLU A 107 6.87 -1.95 -13.10
C GLU A 107 5.66 -2.63 -12.47
N VAL A 108 5.47 -2.49 -11.15
CA VAL A 108 4.43 -3.21 -10.40
C VAL A 108 3.32 -2.27 -9.96
N LEU A 109 3.65 -1.20 -9.21
CA LEU A 109 2.65 -0.29 -8.66
C LEU A 109 2.01 0.61 -9.73
N GLY A 110 2.70 0.83 -10.85
CA GLY A 110 2.29 1.80 -11.87
C GLY A 110 2.50 3.25 -11.44
N GLY A 111 3.37 3.46 -10.44
CA GLY A 111 3.71 4.76 -9.90
C GLY A 111 4.73 5.54 -10.73
N ASP A 112 5.00 6.74 -10.23
CA ASP A 112 5.99 7.67 -10.75
C ASP A 112 6.47 8.59 -9.62
N TYR A 113 6.96 8.00 -8.54
CA TYR A 113 7.37 8.77 -7.36
C TYR A 113 8.57 9.68 -7.67
N GLN A 114 8.37 10.99 -7.56
CA GLN A 114 9.40 12.01 -7.82
C GLN A 114 9.69 12.90 -6.60
N GLY A 115 9.55 12.33 -5.40
CA GLY A 115 9.67 13.06 -4.14
C GLY A 115 8.33 13.62 -3.67
N HIS A 116 8.39 14.68 -2.87
CA HIS A 116 7.21 15.27 -2.25
C HIS A 116 7.27 16.80 -2.26
N TYR A 117 6.11 17.43 -2.09
CA TYR A 117 6.01 18.85 -1.75
C TYR A 117 6.42 19.07 -0.29
N GLY A 118 6.64 20.32 0.12
CA GLY A 118 7.20 20.66 1.44
C GLY A 118 6.51 19.96 2.63
N ALA A 119 7.21 19.86 3.75
CA ALA A 119 6.61 19.33 4.99
C ALA A 119 5.72 20.39 5.64
N GLY A 120 4.58 19.98 6.22
CA GLY A 120 3.69 20.84 6.99
C GLY A 120 2.25 20.93 6.45
N PRO A 121 2.02 21.18 5.16
CA PRO A 121 0.68 21.25 4.60
C PRO A 121 -0.08 19.93 4.78
N ILE A 122 -1.35 20.03 5.19
CA ILE A 122 -2.29 18.91 5.22
C ILE A 122 -2.72 18.64 3.78
N ALA A 123 -2.67 17.37 3.37
CA ALA A 123 -3.20 16.93 2.09
C ALA A 123 -4.67 16.53 2.25
N HIS A 124 -5.56 17.14 1.49
CA HIS A 124 -6.97 16.77 1.42
C HIS A 124 -7.15 15.67 0.38
N ALA A 125 -7.47 14.46 0.83
CA ALA A 125 -7.76 13.33 -0.04
C ALA A 125 -9.22 13.36 -0.49
N GLU A 126 -9.43 13.46 -1.80
CA GLU A 126 -10.75 13.55 -2.42
C GLU A 126 -10.99 12.37 -3.35
N VAL A 127 -12.21 11.84 -3.32
CA VAL A 127 -12.65 10.77 -4.24
C VAL A 127 -12.65 11.28 -5.68
N ASN A 128 -12.01 10.52 -6.58
CA ASN A 128 -12.14 10.74 -8.00
C ASN A 128 -13.57 10.40 -8.46
N PRO A 129 -14.34 11.36 -9.01
CA PRO A 129 -15.73 11.12 -9.43
C PRO A 129 -15.90 9.97 -10.42
N ASP A 130 -14.90 9.75 -11.29
CA ASP A 130 -14.95 8.70 -12.32
C ASP A 130 -14.75 7.29 -11.74
N ALA A 131 -14.21 7.20 -10.53
CA ALA A 131 -13.94 5.95 -9.83
C ALA A 131 -14.85 5.71 -8.63
N LYS A 132 -15.83 6.59 -8.35
CA LYS A 132 -16.66 6.57 -7.13
C LYS A 132 -17.34 5.22 -6.82
N ASP A 133 -17.65 4.44 -7.84
CA ASP A 133 -18.31 3.13 -7.73
C ASP A 133 -17.29 1.97 -7.57
N HIS A 134 -16.00 2.26 -7.44
CA HIS A 134 -14.99 1.26 -7.20
C HIS A 134 -15.17 0.65 -5.79
N PRO A 135 -15.14 -0.69 -5.62
CA PRO A 135 -15.41 -1.32 -4.33
C PRO A 135 -14.54 -0.80 -3.17
N ILE A 136 -13.28 -0.45 -3.47
CA ILE A 136 -12.36 0.15 -2.48
C ILE A 136 -12.92 1.44 -1.84
N LEU A 137 -13.69 2.22 -2.60
CA LEU A 137 -14.25 3.49 -2.14
C LEU A 137 -15.58 3.34 -1.38
N GLN A 138 -16.07 2.12 -1.17
CA GLN A 138 -17.29 1.90 -0.39
C GLN A 138 -17.14 2.41 1.04
N GLY A 139 -17.95 3.41 1.39
CA GLY A 139 -17.93 4.05 2.71
C GLY A 139 -16.73 4.98 2.93
N ILE A 140 -16.04 5.38 1.86
CA ILE A 140 -14.95 6.37 1.90
C ILE A 140 -15.52 7.75 1.51
N SER A 141 -15.47 8.69 2.45
CA SER A 141 -15.67 10.12 2.17
C SER A 141 -14.31 10.82 2.06
N ASN A 142 -14.29 12.09 1.66
CA ASN A 142 -13.08 12.91 1.70
C ASN A 142 -12.53 12.97 3.14
N PHE A 143 -11.20 13.01 3.27
CA PHE A 143 -10.52 13.05 4.56
C PHE A 143 -9.16 13.75 4.45
N ASP A 144 -8.63 14.17 5.60
CA ASP A 144 -7.32 14.80 5.70
C ASP A 144 -6.23 13.74 5.90
N SER A 145 -5.10 13.95 5.23
CA SER A 145 -3.85 13.21 5.39
C SER A 145 -2.77 14.16 5.88
N TYR A 146 -1.97 13.71 6.83
CA TYR A 146 -1.03 14.54 7.58
C TYR A 146 0.42 14.41 7.09
N GLY A 147 0.68 13.55 6.11
CA GLY A 147 1.98 13.47 5.44
C GLY A 147 2.13 14.45 4.28
N SER A 148 3.37 14.78 3.94
CA SER A 148 3.69 15.55 2.73
C SER A 148 3.09 14.89 1.48
N LEU A 149 2.52 15.71 0.59
CA LEU A 149 1.95 15.28 -0.68
C LEU A 149 3.06 14.78 -1.62
N TYR A 150 2.98 13.53 -2.07
CA TYR A 150 3.93 12.92 -3.01
C TYR A 150 3.65 13.36 -4.44
N LYS A 151 4.71 13.62 -5.20
CA LYS A 151 4.66 13.92 -6.64
C LYS A 151 4.55 12.62 -7.41
N ASN A 152 3.45 12.42 -8.14
CA ASN A 152 3.21 11.26 -9.01
C ASN A 152 2.62 11.74 -10.36
N PRO A 153 3.31 12.62 -11.09
CA PRO A 153 2.72 13.35 -12.21
C PRO A 153 2.37 12.44 -13.40
N SER A 154 3.01 11.26 -13.53
CA SER A 154 2.83 10.34 -14.66
C SER A 154 2.66 8.88 -14.25
N ILE A 155 1.67 8.59 -13.39
CA ILE A 155 1.21 7.21 -13.14
C ILE A 155 0.85 6.52 -14.48
N THR A 156 1.06 5.21 -14.55
CA THR A 156 0.93 4.48 -15.82
C THR A 156 -0.53 4.45 -16.32
N THR A 157 -0.72 4.40 -17.63
CA THR A 157 -2.06 4.51 -18.26
C THR A 157 -2.96 3.30 -18.01
N ASP A 158 -2.42 2.20 -17.52
CA ASP A 158 -3.14 0.99 -17.08
C ASP A 158 -3.56 1.04 -15.60
N THR A 159 -3.43 2.20 -14.95
CA THR A 159 -3.94 2.45 -13.60
C THR A 159 -5.34 3.06 -13.62
N THR A 160 -6.05 2.92 -12.50
CA THR A 160 -7.30 3.66 -12.21
C THR A 160 -7.08 4.48 -10.95
N SER A 161 -7.04 5.81 -11.10
CA SER A 161 -6.91 6.74 -9.97
C SER A 161 -8.20 6.76 -9.15
N LEU A 162 -8.08 6.47 -7.85
CA LEU A 162 -9.19 6.43 -6.90
C LEU A 162 -9.31 7.72 -6.09
N LEU A 163 -8.18 8.25 -5.63
CA LEU A 163 -8.12 9.47 -4.82
C LEU A 163 -7.12 10.47 -5.41
N THR A 164 -7.48 11.75 -5.36
CA THR A 164 -6.59 12.89 -5.60
C THR A 164 -6.30 13.58 -4.28
N GLY A 165 -5.03 13.81 -3.97
CA GLY A 165 -4.60 14.60 -2.82
C GLY A 165 -4.32 16.02 -3.23
N LYS A 166 -4.84 16.99 -2.48
CA LYS A 166 -4.62 18.42 -2.71
C LYS A 166 -3.95 19.06 -1.50
N ALA A 167 -2.88 19.79 -1.73
CA ALA A 167 -2.20 20.58 -0.70
C ALA A 167 -1.71 21.88 -1.35
N GLU A 168 -2.11 23.02 -0.78
CA GLU A 168 -1.81 24.34 -1.34
C GLU A 168 -2.29 24.44 -2.80
N GLU A 169 -1.40 24.79 -3.75
CA GLU A 169 -1.70 24.82 -5.19
C GLU A 169 -1.51 23.48 -5.91
N HIS A 170 -1.07 22.44 -5.21
CA HIS A 170 -0.71 21.16 -5.80
C HIS A 170 -1.84 20.13 -5.72
N ALA A 171 -1.95 19.30 -6.75
CA ALA A 171 -2.88 18.19 -6.81
C ALA A 171 -2.20 16.99 -7.48
N GLU A 172 -2.22 15.83 -6.83
CA GLU A 172 -1.56 14.61 -7.28
C GLU A 172 -2.46 13.39 -7.05
N PRO A 173 -2.36 12.33 -7.87
CA PRO A 173 -2.97 11.06 -7.52
C PRO A 173 -2.30 10.53 -6.25
N VAL A 174 -3.13 10.14 -5.27
CA VAL A 174 -2.65 9.62 -3.99
C VAL A 174 -3.10 8.21 -3.68
N ALA A 175 -4.08 7.68 -4.41
CA ALA A 175 -4.40 6.26 -4.39
C ALA A 175 -4.90 5.78 -5.75
N TRP A 176 -4.46 4.61 -6.18
CA TRP A 176 -4.85 4.01 -7.45
C TRP A 176 -4.78 2.48 -7.41
N THR A 177 -5.43 1.86 -8.39
CA THR A 177 -5.38 0.42 -8.63
C THR A 177 -4.77 0.11 -9.99
N ARG A 178 -4.26 -1.11 -10.14
CA ARG A 178 -3.75 -1.66 -11.39
C ARG A 178 -3.99 -3.17 -11.45
N ILE A 179 -4.14 -3.71 -12.65
CA ILE A 179 -4.04 -5.16 -12.89
C ILE A 179 -2.64 -5.47 -13.44
N HIS A 180 -1.76 -6.00 -12.59
CA HIS A 180 -0.40 -6.37 -12.98
C HIS A 180 -0.30 -7.88 -13.16
N ARG A 181 -0.10 -8.33 -14.41
CA ARG A 181 0.02 -9.76 -14.76
C ARG A 181 -1.16 -10.62 -14.24
N GLY A 182 -2.36 -10.05 -14.26
CA GLY A 182 -3.59 -10.70 -13.76
C GLY A 182 -3.86 -10.49 -12.26
N GLY A 183 -2.86 -10.03 -11.50
CA GLY A 183 -2.97 -9.70 -10.08
C GLY A 183 -3.56 -8.32 -9.83
N ARG A 184 -4.29 -8.18 -8.73
CA ARG A 184 -4.83 -6.91 -8.26
C ARG A 184 -3.79 -6.18 -7.42
N VAL A 185 -3.39 -4.99 -7.87
CA VAL A 185 -2.47 -4.11 -7.18
C VAL A 185 -3.21 -2.84 -6.76
N PHE A 186 -3.04 -2.44 -5.51
CA PHE A 186 -3.41 -1.13 -5.02
C PHE A 186 -2.16 -0.43 -4.49
N TYR A 187 -2.06 0.87 -4.72
CA TYR A 187 -1.06 1.71 -4.06
C TYR A 187 -1.71 2.98 -3.53
N THR A 188 -1.23 3.44 -2.38
CA THR A 188 -1.49 4.77 -1.85
C THR A 188 -0.19 5.45 -1.44
N SER A 189 -0.03 6.72 -1.81
CA SER A 189 1.07 7.58 -1.32
C SER A 189 0.77 8.22 0.03
N LEU A 190 -0.44 8.03 0.55
CA LEU A 190 -0.80 8.34 1.93
C LEU A 190 -0.22 7.28 2.90
N GLY A 191 -0.29 7.53 4.20
CA GLY A 191 0.24 6.60 5.23
C GLY A 191 1.37 7.20 6.05
N HIS A 192 1.29 8.49 6.35
CA HIS A 192 2.01 9.05 7.49
C HIS A 192 1.45 8.46 8.79
N GLN A 193 2.22 8.39 9.87
CA GLN A 193 1.82 7.75 11.13
C GLN A 193 0.41 8.16 11.60
N ARG A 194 0.16 9.48 11.57
CA ARG A 194 -1.12 10.07 11.98
C ARG A 194 -2.30 9.68 11.09
N ASP A 195 -2.07 9.27 9.84
CA ASP A 195 -3.14 8.80 8.96
C ASP A 195 -3.75 7.48 9.50
N PHE A 196 -2.99 6.68 10.24
CA PHE A 196 -3.49 5.47 10.88
C PHE A 196 -4.42 5.74 12.07
N GLU A 197 -4.56 6.99 12.51
CA GLU A 197 -5.59 7.42 13.46
C GLU A 197 -6.91 7.82 12.76
N VAL A 198 -6.90 7.93 11.43
CA VAL A 198 -8.04 8.35 10.62
C VAL A 198 -8.83 7.12 10.16
N GLU A 199 -10.09 7.01 10.58
CA GLU A 199 -10.94 5.87 10.23
C GLU A 199 -11.08 5.66 8.72
N MET A 200 -11.17 6.75 7.94
CA MET A 200 -11.26 6.67 6.48
C MET A 200 -10.02 6.04 5.85
N PHE A 201 -8.83 6.32 6.39
CA PHE A 201 -7.59 5.72 5.89
C PHE A 201 -7.49 4.23 6.26
N LEU A 202 -7.82 3.87 7.50
CA LEU A 202 -7.88 2.46 7.91
C LEU A 202 -8.88 1.65 7.07
N ARG A 203 -10.06 2.23 6.82
CA ARG A 203 -11.09 1.62 5.97
C ARG A 203 -10.62 1.49 4.52
N LEU A 204 -9.95 2.50 3.97
CA LEU A 204 -9.37 2.46 2.62
C LEU A 204 -8.38 1.31 2.48
N LEU A 205 -7.44 1.17 3.44
CA LEU A 205 -6.46 0.07 3.43
C LEU A 205 -7.13 -1.30 3.60
N ALA A 206 -8.10 -1.42 4.49
CA ALA A 206 -8.83 -2.68 4.68
C ALA A 206 -9.60 -3.07 3.41
N ASN A 207 -10.31 -2.14 2.79
CA ASN A 207 -10.99 -2.36 1.53
C ASN A 207 -10.00 -2.74 0.41
N ALA A 208 -8.83 -2.12 0.36
CA ALA A 208 -7.79 -2.45 -0.61
C ALA A 208 -7.26 -3.88 -0.42
N VAL A 209 -6.99 -4.31 0.81
CA VAL A 209 -6.59 -5.69 1.11
C VAL A 209 -7.67 -6.69 0.69
N LEU A 210 -8.93 -6.43 1.04
CA LEU A 210 -10.04 -7.31 0.69
C LEU A 210 -10.27 -7.38 -0.81
N TRP A 211 -10.20 -6.25 -1.50
CA TRP A 211 -10.33 -6.19 -2.96
C TRP A 211 -9.19 -6.93 -3.65
N ALA A 212 -7.94 -6.70 -3.21
CA ALA A 212 -6.78 -7.39 -3.76
C ALA A 212 -6.88 -8.91 -3.57
N GLY A 213 -7.34 -9.35 -2.40
CA GLY A 213 -7.57 -10.76 -2.06
C GLY A 213 -8.86 -11.39 -2.60
N GLY A 214 -9.63 -10.68 -3.45
CA GLY A 214 -10.87 -11.22 -4.04
C GLY A 214 -12.00 -11.47 -3.04
N LYS A 215 -12.00 -10.75 -1.91
CA LYS A 215 -13.06 -10.79 -0.89
C LYS A 215 -14.00 -9.58 -0.96
N LEU A 216 -13.68 -8.60 -1.80
CA LEU A 216 -14.48 -7.43 -2.09
C LEU A 216 -14.51 -7.20 -3.60
N ASP A 217 -15.64 -7.54 -4.23
CA ASP A 217 -15.90 -7.33 -5.65
C ASP A 217 -17.09 -6.39 -5.83
N ARG A 218 -17.32 -5.90 -7.05
CA ARG A 218 -18.57 -5.20 -7.37
C ARG A 218 -19.74 -6.15 -7.08
N ILE A 219 -20.76 -5.63 -6.39
CA ILE A 219 -22.09 -6.24 -6.31
C ILE A 219 -22.69 -6.28 -7.72
#